data_AF-A0A497NG76-F1
#
_entry.id   AF-A0A497NG76-F1
#
_cell.length_a   1.000
_cell.length_b   1.000
_cell.length_c   1.000
_cell.angle_alpha   90.00
_cell.angle_beta   90.00
_cell.angle_gamma   90.00
#
_symmetry.space_group_name_H-M   'P 1'
#
loop_
_entity.id
_entity.type
_entity.pdbx_description
1 polymer ?
#
loop_
_entity_poly.entity_id
_entity_poly.type
_entity_poly.pdbx_seq_one_letter_code
_entity_poly.pdbx_strand_id
1 'polypeptide(L)'
;MWRLAAHNHWFTFKFFGKEVRLCARCTGYYFGFFLLQFFNVCLPLDNFYKIEVTTQIIVSLLCVVPFAIDWITQSWRLRDSNNLIRFITGGLLGIGASLLSSVNVPYNLKFIVYVCSAMIILSLGMFGKVIVKFQSSNNVGGKCFVSC
;
A
#
# COMPACT_ATOMS: atom_id res chain seq x y z
N MET A 1 -17.96 10.28 -18.50
CA MET A 1 -17.29 9.08 -17.93
C MET A 1 -15.76 9.14 -17.89
N TRP A 2 -15.11 10.29 -18.15
CA TRP A 2 -13.64 10.42 -18.15
C TRP A 2 -13.08 11.48 -17.17
N ARG A 3 -13.93 12.13 -16.35
CA ARG A 3 -13.53 13.26 -15.48
C ARG A 3 -13.19 12.90 -14.03
N LEU A 4 -13.24 11.62 -13.64
CA LEU A 4 -12.91 11.18 -12.27
C LEU A 4 -11.46 10.69 -12.08
N ALA A 5 -10.61 10.74 -13.12
CA ALA A 5 -9.21 10.33 -13.07
C ALA A 5 -8.22 11.52 -13.09
N ALA A 6 -8.68 12.74 -12.77
CA ALA A 6 -7.89 13.97 -12.87
C ALA A 6 -7.62 14.65 -11.51
N HIS A 7 -7.71 13.94 -10.39
CA HIS A 7 -7.12 14.43 -9.13
C HIS A 7 -5.65 14.01 -9.09
N ASN A 8 -4.78 15.03 -9.12
CA ASN A 8 -3.34 14.96 -9.27
C ASN A 8 -2.67 14.06 -8.22
N HIS A 9 -2.43 12.79 -8.57
CA HIS A 9 -1.69 11.82 -7.75
C HIS A 9 -0.34 11.43 -8.33
N TRP A 10 0.24 12.33 -9.11
CA TRP A 10 1.45 12.11 -9.89
C TRP A 10 2.53 13.10 -9.46
N PHE A 11 3.75 12.62 -9.28
CA PHE A 11 4.93 13.48 -9.37
C PHE A 11 5.23 13.71 -10.85
N THR A 12 5.30 14.96 -11.26
CA THR A 12 5.75 15.37 -12.59
C THR A 12 7.26 15.61 -12.54
N PHE A 13 8.02 14.65 -13.08
CA PHE A 13 9.45 14.83 -13.33
C PHE A 13 9.65 15.19 -14.81
N LYS A 14 10.44 16.23 -15.08
CA LYS A 14 10.90 16.55 -16.43
C LYS A 14 12.20 15.79 -16.68
N PHE A 15 12.13 14.73 -17.48
CA PHE A 15 13.30 13.97 -17.88
C PHE A 15 13.41 13.99 -19.40
N PHE A 16 14.55 14.44 -19.93
CA PHE A 16 14.82 14.48 -21.37
C PHE A 16 13.78 15.24 -22.22
N GLY A 17 13.26 16.36 -21.69
CA GLY A 17 12.25 17.18 -22.37
C GLY A 17 10.84 16.58 -22.41
N LYS A 18 10.60 15.42 -21.81
CA LYS A 18 9.27 14.80 -21.66
C LYS A 18 8.83 14.83 -20.20
N GLU A 19 7.56 15.19 -19.96
CA GLU A 19 6.95 15.15 -18.63
C GLU A 19 6.48 13.74 -18.30
N VAL A 20 7.17 13.08 -17.37
CA VAL A 20 6.79 11.75 -16.90
C VAL A 20 5.96 11.90 -15.62
N ARG A 21 4.75 11.37 -15.65
CA ARG A 21 3.82 11.34 -14.51
C ARG A 21 4.02 10.03 -13.75
N LEU A 22 4.72 10.08 -12.63
CA LEU A 22 4.97 8.90 -11.80
C LEU A 22 3.96 8.81 -10.65
N CYS A 23 3.37 7.64 -10.44
CA CYS A 23 2.50 7.38 -9.30
C CYS A 23 3.28 7.54 -7.99
N ALA A 24 2.84 8.45 -7.11
CA ALA A 24 3.51 8.75 -5.84
C ALA A 24 3.72 7.50 -4.95
N ARG A 25 2.81 6.53 -5.03
CA ARG A 25 2.87 5.27 -4.28
C ARG A 25 3.95 4.33 -4.82
N CYS A 26 4.05 4.20 -6.14
CA CYS A 26 5.05 3.36 -6.78
C CYS A 26 6.46 3.95 -6.58
N THR A 27 6.60 5.26 -6.68
CA THR A 27 7.87 5.94 -6.36
C THR A 27 8.27 5.72 -4.91
N GLY A 28 7.31 5.80 -3.98
CA GLY A 28 7.55 5.48 -2.58
C GLY A 28 8.05 4.05 -2.39
N TYR A 29 7.35 3.07 -2.99
CA TYR A 29 7.73 1.66 -2.93
C TYR A 29 9.17 1.41 -3.41
N TYR A 30 9.52 1.85 -4.62
CA TYR A 30 10.87 1.66 -5.14
C TYR A 30 11.90 2.39 -4.28
N PHE A 31 11.60 3.62 -3.86
CA PHE A 31 12.48 4.38 -2.99
C PHE A 31 12.76 3.64 -1.69
N GLY A 32 11.72 3.20 -0.95
CA GLY A 32 11.87 2.47 0.30
C GLY A 32 12.60 1.13 0.14
N PHE A 33 12.30 0.39 -0.93
CA PHE A 33 12.92 -0.91 -1.21
C PHE A 33 14.43 -0.75 -1.47
N PHE A 34 14.81 0.13 -2.38
CA PHE A 34 16.22 0.34 -2.71
C PHE A 34 16.99 1.05 -1.60
N LEU A 35 16.35 1.97 -0.88
CA LEU A 35 16.98 2.66 0.25
C LEU A 35 17.40 1.66 1.33
N LEU A 36 16.52 0.75 1.72
CA LEU A 36 16.86 -0.27 2.72
C LEU A 36 17.91 -1.26 2.20
N GLN A 37 17.81 -1.67 0.93
CA GLN A 37 18.83 -2.54 0.33
C GLN A 37 20.21 -1.88 0.32
N PHE A 38 20.27 -0.59 -0.01
CA PHE A 38 21.51 0.20 0.02
C PHE A 38 22.04 0.34 1.45
N PHE A 39 21.19 0.66 2.42
CA PHE A 39 21.60 0.72 3.82
C PHE A 39 22.11 -0.61 4.33
N ASN A 40 21.51 -1.74 3.95
CA ASN A 40 21.96 -3.05 4.38
C ASN A 40 23.36 -3.41 3.84
N VAL A 41 23.73 -2.90 2.66
CA VAL A 41 25.09 -3.05 2.11
C VAL A 41 26.10 -2.16 2.86
N CYS A 42 25.71 -0.92 3.19
CA CYS A 42 26.59 0.04 3.87
C CYS A 42 26.72 -0.18 5.38
N LEU A 43 25.64 -0.65 6.02
CA LEU A 43 25.47 -0.87 7.45
C LEU A 43 24.70 -2.18 7.64
N PRO A 44 25.40 -3.31 7.77
CA PRO A 44 24.76 -4.62 7.91
C PRO A 44 23.76 -4.63 9.05
N LEU A 45 22.55 -5.11 8.77
CA LEU A 45 21.47 -5.24 9.76
C LEU A 45 21.71 -6.47 10.66
N ASP A 46 22.88 -6.60 11.27
CA ASP A 46 23.32 -7.78 12.02
C ASP A 46 22.35 -8.15 13.16
N ASN A 47 21.76 -7.14 13.80
CA ASN A 47 20.77 -7.36 14.86
C ASN A 47 19.46 -7.95 14.33
N PHE A 48 19.06 -7.65 13.08
CA PHE A 48 17.88 -8.23 12.47
C PHE A 48 18.09 -9.71 12.14
N TYR A 49 19.27 -10.06 11.62
CA TYR A 49 19.61 -11.43 11.24
C TYR A 49 19.82 -12.38 12.42
N LYS A 50 20.13 -11.85 13.61
CA LYS A 50 20.26 -12.64 14.85
C LYS A 50 18.92 -13.05 15.47
N ILE A 51 17.83 -12.40 15.07
CA ILE A 51 16.49 -12.66 15.59
C ILE A 51 15.90 -13.91 14.92
N GLU A 52 14.97 -14.60 15.59
CA GLU A 52 14.21 -15.71 15.02
C GLU A 52 13.52 -15.33 13.69
N VAL A 53 13.56 -16.25 12.72
CA VAL A 53 12.96 -16.09 11.38
C VAL A 53 11.48 -15.69 11.46
N THR A 54 10.72 -16.27 12.40
CA THR A 54 9.30 -15.95 12.61
C THR A 54 9.12 -14.46 12.91
N THR A 55 9.92 -13.91 13.82
CA THR A 55 9.88 -12.50 14.18
C THR A 55 10.34 -11.61 13.02
N GLN A 56 11.33 -12.02 12.22
CA GLN A 56 11.75 -11.27 11.03
C GLN A 56 10.60 -11.12 10.02
N ILE A 57 9.83 -12.18 9.79
CA ILE A 57 8.65 -12.15 8.92
C ILE A 57 7.56 -11.23 9.50
N ILE A 58 7.29 -11.32 10.81
CA ILE A 58 6.31 -10.46 11.50
C ILE A 58 6.69 -8.98 11.37
N VAL A 59 7.95 -8.62 11.61
CA VAL A 59 8.44 -7.23 11.46
C VAL A 59 8.26 -6.74 10.02
N SER A 60 8.54 -7.60 9.05
CA SER A 60 8.35 -7.29 7.62
C SER A 60 6.87 -7.01 7.31
N LEU A 61 5.96 -7.84 7.82
CA LEU A 61 4.51 -7.67 7.64
C LEU A 61 3.97 -6.44 8.38
N LEU A 62 4.53 -6.10 9.55
CA LEU A 62 4.13 -4.91 10.31
C LEU A 62 4.38 -3.62 9.50
N CYS A 63 5.45 -3.58 8.71
CA CYS A 63 5.72 -2.45 7.80
C CYS A 63 4.68 -2.32 6.68
N VAL A 64 3.96 -3.40 6.33
CA VAL A 64 2.91 -3.41 5.29
C VAL A 64 1.57 -2.87 5.82
N VAL A 65 1.32 -2.98 7.13
CA VAL A 65 0.07 -2.54 7.79
C VAL A 65 -0.34 -1.09 7.44
N PRO A 66 0.53 -0.06 7.55
CA PRO A 66 0.15 1.32 7.23
C PRO A 66 -0.29 1.49 5.77
N PHE A 67 0.31 0.74 4.85
CA PHE A 67 -0.14 0.69 3.46
C PHE A 67 -1.50 0.02 3.31
N ALA A 68 -1.71 -1.12 3.98
CA ALA A 68 -2.99 -1.82 3.95
C ALA A 68 -4.14 -0.95 4.46
N ILE A 69 -3.95 -0.29 5.60
CA ILE A 69 -4.94 0.63 6.19
C ILE A 69 -5.22 1.80 5.25
N ASP A 70 -4.18 2.44 4.71
CA ASP A 70 -4.34 3.55 3.76
C ASP A 70 -5.09 3.12 2.49
N TRP A 71 -4.80 1.94 1.96
CA TRP A 71 -5.46 1.42 0.77
C TRP A 71 -6.92 1.03 1.02
N ILE A 72 -7.21 0.40 2.15
CA ILE A 72 -8.58 0.00 2.55
C ILE A 72 -9.44 1.25 2.80
N THR A 73 -8.95 2.20 3.61
CA THR A 73 -9.69 3.44 3.91
C THR A 73 -9.96 4.28 2.66
N GLN A 74 -9.00 4.35 1.73
CA GLN A 74 -9.21 4.96 0.41
C GLN A 74 -10.23 4.20 -0.45
N SER A 75 -10.18 2.87 -0.43
CA SER A 75 -11.10 2.02 -1.18
C SER A 75 -12.55 2.22 -0.75
N TRP A 76 -12.78 2.52 0.52
CA TRP A 76 -14.10 2.79 1.09
C TRP A 76 -14.55 4.25 0.93
N ARG A 77 -13.75 5.10 0.27
CA ARG A 77 -14.01 6.54 0.10
C ARG A 77 -14.23 7.30 1.41
N LEU A 78 -13.64 6.81 2.51
CA LEU A 78 -13.72 7.47 3.82
C LEU A 78 -12.82 8.72 3.92
N ARG A 79 -11.82 8.82 3.04
CA ARG A 79 -10.80 9.86 3.10
C ARG A 79 -10.21 10.14 1.71
N ASP A 80 -10.03 11.41 1.38
CA ASP A 80 -9.23 11.82 0.23
C ASP A 80 -7.73 11.71 0.53
N SER A 81 -6.97 11.25 -0.46
CA SER A 81 -5.59 10.85 -0.26
C SER A 81 -4.60 11.85 -0.84
N ASN A 82 -3.67 12.28 0.01
CA ASN A 82 -2.59 13.20 -0.36
C ASN A 82 -1.38 12.44 -0.91
N ASN A 83 -0.68 13.05 -1.85
CA ASN A 83 0.48 12.43 -2.53
C ASN A 83 1.61 12.10 -1.57
N LEU A 84 1.83 12.95 -0.56
CA LEU A 84 2.82 12.71 0.49
C LEU A 84 2.49 11.44 1.30
N ILE A 85 1.22 11.26 1.69
CA ILE A 85 0.81 10.07 2.44
C ILE A 85 0.98 8.82 1.57
N ARG A 86 0.61 8.88 0.29
CA ARG A 86 0.81 7.77 -0.66
C ARG A 86 2.26 7.40 -0.84
N PHE A 87 3.15 8.39 -0.85
CA PHE A 87 4.59 8.18 -0.93
C PHE A 87 5.11 7.50 0.34
N ILE A 88 4.75 7.99 1.52
CA ILE A 88 5.18 7.43 2.80
C ILE A 88 4.68 6.00 2.98
N THR A 89 3.38 5.74 2.75
CA THR A 89 2.81 4.40 2.89
C THR A 89 3.36 3.44 1.84
N GLY A 90 3.60 3.91 0.61
CA GLY A 90 4.32 3.16 -0.41
C GLY A 90 5.76 2.84 0.02
N GLY A 91 6.47 3.79 0.62
CA GLY A 91 7.82 3.60 1.15
C GLY A 91 7.90 2.54 2.24
N LEU A 92 6.97 2.56 3.20
CA LEU A 92 6.87 1.55 4.25
C LEU A 92 6.60 0.15 3.69
N LEU A 93 5.75 0.05 2.67
CA LEU A 93 5.54 -1.20 1.92
C LEU A 93 6.84 -1.67 1.24
N GLY A 94 7.60 -0.76 0.61
CA GLY A 94 8.89 -1.06 0.00
C GLY A 94 9.92 -1.57 1.01
N ILE A 95 10.00 -0.94 2.17
CA ILE A 95 10.86 -1.37 3.29
C ILE A 95 10.48 -2.77 3.77
N GLY A 96 9.18 -3.02 4.02
CA GLY A 96 8.71 -4.35 4.43
C GLY A 96 9.00 -5.44 3.39
N ALA A 97 8.87 -5.11 2.09
CA ALA A 97 9.22 -6.03 1.01
C ALA A 97 10.72 -6.30 0.93
N SER A 98 11.57 -5.29 1.14
CA SER A 98 13.03 -5.43 1.21
C SER A 98 13.47 -6.31 2.39
N LEU A 99 12.88 -6.11 3.58
CA LEU A 99 13.13 -6.94 4.76
C LEU A 99 12.78 -8.41 4.48
N LEU A 100 11.56 -8.69 3.98
CA LEU A 100 11.13 -10.05 3.68
C LEU A 100 12.00 -10.72 2.59
N SER A 101 12.45 -9.93 1.61
CA SER A 101 13.37 -10.41 0.58
C SER A 101 14.73 -10.84 1.16
N SER A 102 15.17 -10.17 2.22
CA SER A 102 16.43 -10.41 2.91
C SER A 102 16.41 -11.59 3.89
N VAL A 103 15.23 -12.07 4.31
CA VAL A 103 15.10 -13.21 5.23
C VAL A 103 15.62 -14.50 4.57
N ASN A 104 16.37 -15.31 5.33
CA ASN A 104 16.90 -16.60 4.85
C ASN A 104 15.84 -17.71 4.91
N VAL A 105 14.87 -17.66 3.99
CA VAL A 105 13.80 -18.65 3.82
C VAL A 105 13.65 -19.02 2.34
N PRO A 106 13.14 -20.22 2.01
CA PRO A 106 12.97 -20.64 0.62
C PRO A 106 12.05 -19.67 -0.15
N TYR A 107 12.36 -19.47 -1.44
CA TYR A 107 11.60 -18.56 -2.32
C TYR A 107 10.11 -18.90 -2.39
N ASN A 108 9.75 -20.18 -2.29
CA ASN A 108 8.37 -20.64 -2.26
C ASN A 108 7.57 -20.01 -1.10
N LEU A 109 8.17 -19.96 0.10
CA LEU A 109 7.50 -19.39 1.27
C LEU A 109 7.35 -17.87 1.14
N LYS A 110 8.38 -17.17 0.63
CA LYS A 110 8.31 -15.73 0.37
C LYS A 110 7.18 -15.40 -0.59
N PHE A 111 7.10 -16.15 -1.69
CA PHE A 111 6.05 -15.98 -2.69
C PHE A 111 4.65 -16.19 -2.09
N ILE A 112 4.47 -17.25 -1.31
CA ILE A 112 3.20 -17.52 -0.60
C ILE A 112 2.84 -16.36 0.32
N VAL A 113 3.77 -15.85 1.13
CA VAL A 113 3.50 -14.72 2.04
C VAL A 113 3.08 -13.46 1.27
N TYR A 114 3.76 -13.12 0.17
CA TYR A 114 3.36 -11.99 -0.67
C TYR A 114 1.96 -12.15 -1.26
N VAL A 115 1.66 -13.31 -1.84
CA VAL A 115 0.35 -13.59 -2.44
C VAL A 115 -0.75 -13.57 -1.38
N CYS A 116 -0.55 -14.25 -0.25
CA CYS A 116 -1.52 -14.27 0.84
C CYS A 116 -1.81 -12.87 1.38
N SER A 117 -0.77 -12.06 1.64
CA SER A 117 -0.95 -10.68 2.13
C SER A 117 -1.72 -9.82 1.12
N ALA A 118 -1.41 -9.91 -0.17
CA ALA A 118 -2.12 -9.18 -1.22
C ALA A 118 -3.59 -9.61 -1.32
N MET A 119 -3.86 -10.91 -1.30
CA MET A 119 -5.22 -11.45 -1.36
C MET A 119 -6.07 -11.02 -0.16
N ILE A 120 -5.50 -11.02 1.05
CA ILE A 120 -6.18 -10.54 2.26
C ILE A 120 -6.55 -9.05 2.12
N ILE A 121 -5.59 -8.20 1.74
CA ILE A 121 -5.82 -6.75 1.59
C ILE A 121 -6.90 -6.48 0.54
N LEU A 122 -6.83 -7.14 -0.63
CA LEU A 122 -7.81 -6.98 -1.70
C LEU A 122 -9.21 -7.42 -1.27
N SER A 123 -9.31 -8.57 -0.60
CA SER A 123 -10.59 -9.12 -0.12
C SER A 123 -11.26 -8.17 0.88
N LEU A 124 -10.51 -7.64 1.85
CA LEU A 124 -11.00 -6.67 2.82
C LEU A 124 -11.47 -5.36 2.15
N GLY A 125 -10.71 -4.85 1.19
CA GLY A 125 -11.10 -3.64 0.45
C GLY A 125 -12.36 -3.82 -0.37
N MET A 126 -12.51 -4.97 -1.06
CA MET A 126 -13.69 -5.30 -1.85
C MET A 126 -14.92 -5.50 -0.99
N PHE A 127 -14.78 -6.23 0.13
CA PHE A 127 -15.88 -6.47 1.07
C PHE A 127 -16.45 -5.16 1.63
N GLY A 128 -15.59 -4.25 2.11
CA GLY A 128 -16.10 -2.98 2.63
C GLY A 128 -16.64 -2.04 1.55
N LYS A 129 -16.16 -2.11 0.29
CA LYS A 129 -16.81 -1.40 -0.83
C LYS A 129 -18.26 -1.87 -1.05
N VAL A 130 -18.52 -3.17 -0.93
CA VAL A 130 -19.87 -3.73 -1.02
C VAL A 130 -20.74 -3.17 0.11
N ILE A 131 -20.25 -3.18 1.36
CA ILE A 131 -20.98 -2.65 2.53
C ILE A 131 -21.33 -1.17 2.35
N VAL A 132 -20.34 -0.34 1.99
CA VAL A 132 -20.55 1.11 1.80
C VAL A 132 -21.58 1.38 0.70
N LYS A 133 -21.55 0.59 -0.39
CA LYS A 133 -22.54 0.68 -1.47
C LYS A 133 -23.95 0.30 -0.99
N PHE A 134 -24.09 -0.75 -0.19
CA PHE A 134 -25.37 -1.15 0.41
C PHE A 134 -25.92 -0.06 1.34
N GLN A 135 -25.08 0.53 2.20
CA GLN A 135 -25.47 1.64 3.07
C GLN A 135 -25.92 2.87 2.26
N SER A 136 -25.21 3.20 1.19
CA SER A 136 -25.60 4.29 0.28
C SER A 136 -26.93 4.01 -0.44
N SER A 137 -27.21 2.76 -0.82
CA SER A 137 -28.47 2.38 -1.46
C SER A 137 -29.66 2.46 -0.48
N ASN A 138 -29.47 1.98 0.75
CA ASN A 138 -30.50 2.06 1.79
C ASN A 138 -30.80 3.50 2.23
N ASN A 139 -29.79 4.38 2.25
CA ASN A 139 -29.98 5.80 2.57
C ASN A 139 -30.73 6.59 1.48
N VAL A 140 -30.76 6.09 0.24
CA VAL A 140 -31.58 6.70 -0.84
C VAL A 140 -33.02 6.16 -0.80
N GLY A 141 -33.21 4.89 -0.43
CA GLY A 141 -34.55 4.31 -0.19
C GLY A 141 -35.30 4.95 1.00
N GLY A 142 -34.58 5.50 1.98
CA GLY A 142 -35.18 6.21 3.13
C GLY A 142 -35.55 7.68 2.87
N LYS A 143 -35.18 8.26 1.73
CA LYS A 143 -35.46 9.68 1.41
C LYS A 143 -36.68 9.90 0.52
N CYS A 144 -37.39 8.84 0.10
CA CYS A 144 -38.63 8.97 -0.69
C CYS A 144 -39.92 9.03 0.16
N PHE A 145 -39.83 9.08 1.49
CA PHE A 145 -41.00 9.10 2.38
C PHE A 145 -41.05 10.30 3.36
N VAL A 146 -40.31 11.37 3.08
CA VAL A 146 -40.49 12.66 3.79
C VAL A 146 -40.18 13.81 2.82
N SER A 147 -41.15 14.19 2.01
CA SER A 147 -41.55 15.60 1.85
C SER A 147 -42.84 15.66 1.03
N CYS A 148 -43.81 16.36 1.60
CA CYS A 148 -45.06 16.81 0.97
C CYS A 148 -44.81 17.59 -0.33
#